data_AF-A0A8B8MM05-F1
#
_entry.id   AF-A0A8B8MM05-F1
#
_cell.length_a   1.000
_cell.length_b   1.000
_cell.length_c   1.000
_cell.angle_alpha   90.00
_cell.angle_beta   90.00
_cell.angle_gamma   90.00
#
_symmetry.space_group_name_H-M   'P 1'
#
loop_
_entity.id
_entity.type
_entity.pdbx_description
1 polymer ?
#
loop_
_entity_poly.entity_id
_entity_poly.type
_entity_poly.pdbx_seq_one_letter_code
_entity_poly.pdbx_strand_id
1 'polypeptide(L)'
;MNTIRKTNSPRGEVGEIDTRAPFQSVKAAVSLFGEVAVSRDRFAVKRRSSEMARIFFVDVFMFVVSKDSHVFQNLQNVFEKETQLILAQKELSKIKRQMDIAEATKAKALSDLESAKMTLHNLTTKLANVRESKQSAMEAAEAVRNETKRFEKALSIKAVGYEAWKQELEHARKEYTTTITELDSSKQEVTKIRQDFDAVLEAKLSALQAVGEAQRSAKLNSERISELSNEIATMKASVEQLKLASEQSQEEHAQDMGQDETHLGFYKTAKEKALENLESLKNEYDPALIQSLHAKLAETGAEIEALQEQIKKVHASKMDSVRLLTSELKEATKTLQQVGEEKNSLTKLVFSLRTELKQVKKEHDEMNEKEQAAKVLGANLTGEIQESMGQARPEPGTVEDFEANIFYDQSVKIKKLQLETEDARREAEEMKIKAQELKQEAEKSRAAAEEAEKRLELVLMDAKEAKAANLRAIKEMKILSEVGKVSTSRFNGKIKMSNEEFESLRGKVKECEDLVQKKEAEAVAELQEIYTRTNEIDRKVETNLKAIEETRAATEVALWNAEMADSAIMAIESELMRLQKQEQEVVADACSSTLEHSDNSSRLIPLTI
;
A
#
# COMPACT_ATOMS: atom_id res chain seq x y z
N MET A 1 -30.86 -3.92 18.08
CA MET A 1 -31.13 -2.82 19.03
C MET A 1 -29.98 -1.84 18.94
N ASN A 2 -30.23 -0.63 18.44
CA ASN A 2 -29.59 0.62 18.85
C ASN A 2 -30.24 1.76 18.05
N THR A 3 -31.06 2.50 18.78
CA THR A 3 -31.74 3.75 18.45
C THR A 3 -30.76 4.92 18.39
N ILE A 4 -31.11 5.99 17.65
CA ILE A 4 -30.63 7.41 17.66
C ILE A 4 -30.50 7.90 16.20
N ARG A 5 -30.95 9.07 15.73
CA ARG A 5 -31.75 10.20 16.21
C ARG A 5 -32.25 10.91 14.93
N LYS A 6 -33.54 11.27 14.86
CA LYS A 6 -34.08 12.17 13.82
C LYS A 6 -33.73 13.61 14.19
N THR A 7 -33.04 14.32 13.30
CA THR A 7 -32.85 15.77 13.34
C THR A 7 -33.80 16.43 12.35
N ASN A 8 -34.83 17.10 12.86
CA ASN A 8 -35.67 18.03 12.11
C ASN A 8 -35.04 19.43 12.16
N SER A 9 -34.95 20.10 11.01
CA SER A 9 -34.65 21.54 10.87
C SER A 9 -35.29 22.05 9.55
N PRO A 10 -35.50 23.36 9.35
CA PRO A 10 -36.70 24.06 9.76
C PRO A 10 -37.63 24.43 8.59
N ARG A 11 -38.87 24.67 8.98
CA ARG A 11 -40.07 25.06 8.25
C ARG A 11 -39.82 26.27 7.33
N GLY A 12 -40.06 26.12 6.03
CA GLY A 12 -40.31 27.23 5.12
C GLY A 12 -41.74 27.74 5.29
N GLU A 13 -41.90 29.04 5.54
CA GLU A 13 -43.19 29.73 5.51
C GLU A 13 -43.78 29.67 4.11
N VAL A 14 -44.92 28.98 3.97
CA VAL A 14 -45.80 29.07 2.82
C VAL A 14 -46.95 29.96 3.25
N GLY A 15 -47.12 31.11 2.61
CA GLY A 15 -48.21 32.05 2.87
C GLY A 15 -49.57 31.37 2.70
N GLU A 16 -50.42 31.51 3.72
CA GLU A 16 -51.82 31.09 3.64
C GLU A 16 -52.54 31.99 2.62
N ILE A 17 -52.92 31.42 1.48
CA ILE A 17 -53.82 32.08 0.53
C ILE A 17 -55.25 31.91 1.06
N ASP A 18 -55.92 33.01 1.34
CA ASP A 18 -57.33 33.06 1.72
C ASP A 18 -58.19 32.51 0.56
N THR A 19 -58.82 31.35 0.79
CA THR A 19 -59.68 30.66 -0.19
C THR A 19 -61.17 30.90 0.08
N ARG A 20 -61.53 31.90 0.89
CA ARG A 20 -62.94 32.23 1.14
C ARG A 20 -63.57 32.84 -0.10
N ALA A 21 -64.67 32.24 -0.56
CA ALA A 21 -65.44 32.73 -1.69
C ALA A 21 -65.97 34.15 -1.39
N PRO A 22 -65.83 35.13 -2.31
CA PRO A 22 -66.22 36.52 -2.06
C PRO A 22 -67.74 36.71 -1.91
N PHE A 23 -68.56 35.70 -2.20
CA PHE A 23 -70.02 35.71 -2.01
C PHE A 23 -70.54 34.30 -1.74
N GLN A 24 -71.41 34.15 -0.75
CA GLN A 24 -71.97 32.86 -0.33
C GLN A 24 -73.12 32.34 -1.22
N SER A 25 -73.61 33.12 -2.19
CA SER A 25 -74.72 32.71 -3.06
C SER A 25 -74.87 33.62 -4.29
N VAL A 26 -75.20 33.02 -5.44
CA VAL A 26 -75.57 33.72 -6.69
C VAL A 26 -76.75 34.69 -6.48
N LYS A 27 -77.62 34.43 -5.49
CA LYS A 27 -78.76 35.30 -5.15
C LYS A 27 -78.33 36.63 -4.49
N ALA A 28 -77.18 36.66 -3.81
CA ALA A 28 -76.67 37.86 -3.16
C ALA A 28 -76.02 38.84 -4.16
N ALA A 29 -75.35 38.32 -5.20
CA ALA A 29 -74.76 39.14 -6.25
C ALA A 29 -75.81 39.84 -7.14
N VAL A 30 -76.98 39.22 -7.35
CA VAL A 30 -78.05 39.77 -8.20
C VAL A 30 -78.84 40.90 -7.49
N SER A 31 -78.79 41.01 -6.16
CA SER A 31 -79.43 42.12 -5.42
C SER A 31 -78.64 43.44 -5.46
N LEU A 32 -77.38 43.44 -5.90
CA LEU A 32 -76.54 44.64 -5.95
C LEU A 32 -76.70 45.48 -7.23
N PHE A 33 -77.45 44.99 -8.22
CA PHE A 33 -77.56 45.62 -9.55
C PHE A 33 -78.99 45.87 -10.05
N GLY A 34 -80.00 45.84 -9.16
CA GLY A 34 -81.41 45.87 -9.57
C GLY A 34 -82.26 46.92 -8.89
N GLU A 35 -82.01 48.21 -9.11
CA GLU A 35 -82.99 49.26 -8.80
C GLU A 35 -82.84 50.45 -9.78
N VAL A 36 -83.66 50.46 -10.83
CA VAL A 36 -83.87 51.65 -11.68
C VAL A 36 -85.35 52.03 -11.55
N ALA A 37 -85.61 53.02 -10.72
CA ALA A 37 -86.90 53.67 -10.58
C ALA A 37 -87.27 54.39 -11.88
N VAL A 38 -88.45 54.09 -12.44
CA VAL A 38 -89.04 54.84 -13.55
C VAL A 38 -90.13 55.75 -13.01
N SER A 39 -89.87 57.05 -13.07
CA SER A 39 -90.80 58.13 -12.72
C SER A 39 -92.05 58.09 -13.58
N ARG A 40 -93.20 57.94 -12.91
CA ARG A 40 -94.55 58.03 -13.49
C ARG A 40 -94.97 59.49 -13.55
N ASP A 41 -94.82 60.12 -14.71
CA ASP A 41 -95.29 61.50 -14.90
C ASP A 41 -96.70 61.55 -15.48
N ARG A 42 -97.49 62.47 -14.93
CA ARG A 42 -98.92 62.65 -15.09
C ARG A 42 -99.15 63.88 -15.97
N PHE A 43 -99.87 63.72 -17.08
CA PHE A 43 -100.55 64.87 -17.70
C PHE A 43 -101.99 64.51 -18.04
N ALA A 44 -102.89 64.91 -17.14
CA ALA A 44 -104.31 65.06 -17.39
C ALA A 44 -104.52 66.41 -18.09
N VAL A 45 -105.10 66.40 -19.29
CA VAL A 45 -105.59 67.62 -19.95
C VAL A 45 -107.11 67.58 -20.07
N LYS A 46 -107.69 68.56 -19.41
CA LYS A 46 -109.09 68.91 -19.20
C LYS A 46 -109.56 69.87 -20.31
N ARG A 47 -110.64 69.55 -21.03
CA ARG A 47 -111.53 70.52 -21.72
C ARG A 47 -112.95 69.91 -21.72
N ARG A 48 -113.90 70.38 -20.91
CA ARG A 48 -114.79 71.57 -21.09
C ARG A 48 -115.47 71.53 -22.47
N SER A 49 -116.69 70.98 -22.62
CA SER A 49 -118.01 71.55 -22.28
C SER A 49 -118.26 72.92 -22.91
N SER A 50 -119.08 72.93 -23.96
CA SER A 50 -119.89 74.07 -24.42
C SER A 50 -121.15 73.53 -25.10
N GLU A 51 -121.96 72.89 -24.28
CA GLU A 51 -123.36 72.56 -24.55
C GLU A 51 -124.17 73.84 -24.27
N MET A 52 -124.08 74.82 -25.18
CA MET A 52 -124.82 76.10 -25.05
C MET A 52 -124.90 76.90 -26.37
N ALA A 53 -124.97 76.21 -27.50
CA ALA A 53 -125.16 76.87 -28.81
C ALA A 53 -126.15 76.16 -29.75
N ARG A 54 -126.75 75.03 -29.33
CA ARG A 54 -127.70 74.27 -30.16
C ARG A 54 -129.18 74.57 -29.89
N ILE A 55 -129.49 75.30 -28.81
CA ILE A 55 -130.89 75.62 -28.44
C ILE A 55 -131.43 76.84 -29.21
N PHE A 56 -130.58 77.67 -29.83
CA PHE A 56 -131.04 78.82 -30.63
C PHE A 56 -131.09 78.59 -32.15
N PHE A 57 -130.58 77.45 -32.65
CA PHE A 57 -130.51 77.18 -34.09
C PHE A 57 -131.68 76.32 -34.60
N VAL A 58 -132.33 75.55 -33.73
CA VAL A 58 -133.45 74.67 -34.13
C VAL A 58 -134.78 75.44 -34.15
N ASP A 59 -135.01 76.38 -33.21
CA ASP A 59 -136.31 77.07 -33.09
C ASP A 59 -136.52 78.25 -34.06
N VAL A 60 -135.45 78.82 -34.63
CA VAL A 60 -135.57 79.86 -35.67
C VAL A 60 -135.60 79.25 -37.08
N PHE A 61 -134.98 78.08 -37.28
CA PHE A 61 -134.96 77.41 -38.59
C PHE A 61 -136.23 76.58 -38.86
N MET A 62 -136.96 76.17 -37.82
CA MET A 62 -138.27 75.48 -37.96
C MET A 62 -139.44 76.40 -38.33
N PHE A 63 -139.31 77.73 -38.18
CA PHE A 63 -140.38 78.68 -38.53
C PHE A 63 -140.30 79.22 -39.98
N VAL A 64 -139.17 79.02 -40.67
CA VAL A 64 -138.96 79.51 -42.06
C VAL A 64 -139.10 78.42 -43.13
N VAL A 65 -139.15 77.14 -42.75
CA VAL A 65 -139.31 76.03 -43.71
C VAL A 65 -140.71 75.41 -43.59
N SER A 66 -141.73 76.23 -43.86
CA SER A 66 -143.06 75.74 -44.21
C SER A 66 -143.18 75.74 -45.73
N LYS A 67 -143.34 74.55 -46.31
CA LYS A 67 -143.41 74.18 -47.74
C LYS A 67 -142.05 73.92 -48.43
N ASP A 68 -141.40 72.80 -48.10
CA ASP A 68 -140.86 71.83 -49.07
C ASP A 68 -140.18 70.63 -48.38
N SER A 69 -140.90 69.52 -48.33
CA SER A 69 -140.53 68.28 -47.61
C SER A 69 -139.26 67.57 -48.14
N HIS A 70 -138.74 67.96 -49.31
CA HIS A 70 -137.60 67.29 -49.96
C HIS A 70 -136.22 67.87 -49.57
N VAL A 71 -136.18 69.12 -49.10
CA VAL A 71 -134.92 69.81 -48.74
C VAL A 71 -134.47 69.46 -47.32
N PHE A 72 -135.42 69.26 -46.40
CA PHE A 72 -135.13 68.90 -45.01
C PHE A 72 -134.49 67.50 -44.89
N GLN A 73 -134.96 66.54 -45.69
CA GLN A 73 -134.45 65.17 -45.65
C GLN A 73 -133.04 65.02 -46.24
N ASN A 74 -132.68 65.86 -47.23
CA ASN A 74 -131.33 65.92 -47.78
C ASN A 74 -130.32 66.54 -46.81
N LEU A 75 -130.68 67.63 -46.13
CA LEU A 75 -129.79 68.29 -45.18
C LEU A 75 -129.54 67.42 -43.93
N GLN A 76 -130.57 66.72 -43.45
CA GLN A 76 -130.44 65.75 -42.36
C GLN A 76 -129.54 64.57 -42.76
N ASN A 77 -129.68 64.04 -43.99
CA ASN A 77 -128.77 63.04 -44.55
C ASN A 77 -127.31 63.55 -44.66
N VAL A 78 -127.10 64.82 -45.00
CA VAL A 78 -125.76 65.41 -45.08
C VAL A 78 -125.12 65.53 -43.69
N PHE A 79 -125.85 66.04 -42.69
CA PHE A 79 -125.37 66.15 -41.31
C PHE A 79 -125.07 64.79 -40.66
N GLU A 80 -125.90 63.78 -40.96
CA GLU A 80 -125.69 62.41 -40.47
C GLU A 80 -124.45 61.78 -41.10
N LYS A 81 -124.25 61.95 -42.41
CA LYS A 81 -123.03 61.51 -43.12
C LYS A 81 -121.77 62.23 -42.64
N GLU A 82 -121.84 63.53 -42.37
CA GLU A 82 -120.71 64.31 -41.86
C GLU A 82 -120.35 63.90 -40.42
N THR A 83 -121.34 63.61 -39.58
CA THR A 83 -121.11 63.05 -38.23
C THR A 83 -120.45 61.67 -38.31
N GLN A 84 -120.92 60.80 -39.21
CA GLN A 84 -120.30 59.49 -39.45
C GLN A 84 -118.85 59.63 -39.97
N LEU A 85 -118.58 60.61 -40.84
CA LEU A 85 -117.24 60.89 -41.34
C LEU A 85 -116.29 61.32 -40.21
N ILE A 86 -116.72 62.22 -39.32
CA ILE A 86 -115.91 62.66 -38.17
C ILE A 86 -115.63 61.50 -37.21
N LEU A 87 -116.63 60.64 -36.96
CA LEU A 87 -116.44 59.43 -36.14
C LEU A 87 -115.46 58.44 -36.80
N ALA A 88 -115.57 58.24 -38.11
CA ALA A 88 -114.65 57.41 -38.88
C ALA A 88 -113.22 57.97 -38.87
N GLN A 89 -113.04 59.29 -39.01
CA GLN A 89 -111.74 59.95 -38.89
C GLN A 89 -111.14 59.81 -37.48
N LYS A 90 -111.96 59.92 -36.43
CA LYS A 90 -111.52 59.71 -35.05
C LYS A 90 -111.09 58.26 -34.81
N GLU A 91 -111.87 57.28 -35.25
CA GLU A 91 -111.48 55.87 -35.16
C GLU A 91 -110.23 55.57 -35.99
N LEU A 92 -110.11 56.12 -37.19
CA LEU A 92 -108.89 56.02 -38.01
C LEU A 92 -107.66 56.60 -37.27
N SER A 93 -107.80 57.76 -36.61
CA SER A 93 -106.71 58.35 -35.82
C SER A 93 -106.31 57.48 -34.62
N LYS A 94 -107.27 56.80 -33.99
CA LYS A 94 -107.05 55.87 -32.89
C LYS A 94 -106.34 54.60 -33.36
N ILE A 95 -106.77 54.02 -34.48
CA ILE A 95 -106.14 52.86 -35.12
C ILE A 95 -104.71 53.21 -35.53
N LYS A 96 -104.49 54.38 -36.13
CA LYS A 96 -103.13 54.85 -36.50
C LYS A 96 -102.21 54.95 -35.29
N ARG A 97 -102.68 55.53 -34.18
CA ARG A 97 -101.90 55.60 -32.93
C ARG A 97 -101.59 54.20 -32.37
N GLN A 98 -102.53 53.27 -32.45
CA GLN A 98 -102.31 51.88 -32.03
C GLN A 98 -101.29 51.18 -32.94
N MET A 99 -101.34 51.43 -34.25
CA MET A 99 -100.36 50.95 -35.22
C MET A 99 -98.96 51.48 -34.90
N ASP A 100 -98.80 52.78 -34.64
CA ASP A 100 -97.51 53.38 -34.29
C ASP A 100 -96.93 52.78 -33.00
N ILE A 101 -97.77 52.53 -31.97
CA ILE A 101 -97.35 51.86 -30.73
C ILE A 101 -96.93 50.41 -30.97
N ALA A 102 -97.70 49.67 -31.79
CA ALA A 102 -97.38 48.30 -32.15
C ALA A 102 -96.08 48.21 -32.97
N GLU A 103 -95.86 49.16 -33.88
CA GLU A 103 -94.65 49.25 -34.70
C GLU A 103 -93.42 49.59 -33.84
N ALA A 104 -93.53 50.54 -32.91
CA ALA A 104 -92.46 50.83 -31.95
C ALA A 104 -92.15 49.62 -31.05
N THR A 105 -93.16 48.87 -30.62
CA THR A 105 -92.99 47.66 -29.81
C THR A 105 -92.31 46.55 -30.63
N LYS A 106 -92.69 46.38 -31.90
CA LYS A 106 -92.06 45.44 -32.83
C LYS A 106 -90.60 45.80 -33.08
N ALA A 107 -90.29 47.07 -33.32
CA ALA A 107 -88.92 47.55 -33.52
C ALA A 107 -88.06 47.28 -32.29
N LYS A 108 -88.59 47.55 -31.09
CA LYS A 108 -87.92 47.23 -29.83
C LYS A 108 -87.67 45.72 -29.68
N ALA A 109 -88.68 44.88 -29.93
CA ALA A 109 -88.55 43.43 -29.86
C ALA A 109 -87.51 42.87 -30.85
N LEU A 110 -87.40 43.45 -32.06
CA LEU A 110 -86.37 43.05 -33.04
C LEU A 110 -84.97 43.47 -32.59
N SER A 111 -84.81 44.67 -32.02
CA SER A 111 -83.54 45.12 -31.44
C SER A 111 -83.11 44.23 -30.26
N ASP A 112 -84.05 43.90 -29.37
CA ASP A 112 -83.80 43.02 -28.23
C ASP A 112 -83.42 41.60 -28.69
N LEU A 113 -84.08 41.09 -29.74
CA LEU A 113 -83.74 39.79 -30.36
C LEU A 113 -82.34 39.80 -30.98
N GLU A 114 -81.95 40.87 -31.67
CA GLU A 114 -80.62 40.96 -32.28
C GLU A 114 -79.52 41.06 -31.21
N SER A 115 -79.76 41.84 -30.16
CA SER A 115 -78.88 41.86 -28.98
C SER A 115 -78.76 40.47 -28.34
N ALA A 116 -79.88 39.75 -28.17
CA ALA A 116 -79.87 38.38 -27.65
C ALA A 116 -79.06 37.43 -28.55
N LYS A 117 -79.21 37.51 -29.88
CA LYS A 117 -78.39 36.71 -30.82
C LYS A 117 -76.90 37.01 -30.71
N MET A 118 -76.52 38.28 -30.60
CA MET A 118 -75.12 38.66 -30.41
C MET A 118 -74.56 38.12 -29.09
N THR A 119 -75.33 38.16 -28.01
CA THR A 119 -74.90 37.56 -26.73
C THR A 119 -74.77 36.04 -26.83
N LEU A 120 -75.70 35.35 -27.50
CA LEU A 120 -75.65 33.89 -27.71
C LEU A 120 -74.41 33.49 -28.53
N HIS A 121 -74.09 34.23 -29.59
CA HIS A 121 -72.91 33.96 -30.40
C HIS A 121 -71.64 34.15 -29.59
N ASN A 122 -71.51 35.26 -28.85
CA ASN A 122 -70.37 35.51 -27.96
C ASN A 122 -70.20 34.41 -26.89
N LEU A 123 -71.30 33.94 -26.28
CA LEU A 123 -71.24 32.86 -25.31
C LEU A 123 -70.86 31.52 -25.95
N THR A 124 -71.37 31.24 -27.15
CA THR A 124 -71.01 30.04 -27.92
C THR A 124 -69.51 30.02 -28.23
N THR A 125 -68.95 31.13 -28.71
CA THR A 125 -67.52 31.26 -28.99
C THR A 125 -66.68 31.11 -27.73
N LYS A 126 -67.06 31.75 -26.61
CA LYS A 126 -66.37 31.56 -25.32
C LYS A 126 -66.41 30.11 -24.85
N LEU A 127 -67.54 29.43 -25.00
CA LEU A 127 -67.69 28.04 -24.61
C LEU A 127 -66.81 27.11 -25.47
N ALA A 128 -66.70 27.38 -26.76
CA ALA A 128 -65.79 26.66 -27.67
C ALA A 128 -64.34 26.82 -27.21
N ASN A 129 -63.89 28.06 -26.98
CA ASN A 129 -62.52 28.34 -26.52
C ASN A 129 -62.20 27.66 -25.17
N VAL A 130 -63.16 27.65 -24.23
CA VAL A 130 -62.97 26.96 -22.94
C VAL A 130 -62.87 25.45 -23.12
N ARG A 131 -63.64 24.85 -24.05
CA ARG A 131 -63.56 23.42 -24.33
C ARG A 131 -62.22 23.05 -24.98
N GLU A 132 -61.75 23.83 -25.95
CA GLU A 132 -60.45 23.63 -26.59
C GLU A 132 -59.31 23.77 -25.58
N SER A 133 -59.32 24.83 -24.75
CA SER A 133 -58.33 25.02 -23.69
C SER A 133 -58.31 23.87 -22.69
N LYS A 134 -59.48 23.36 -22.28
CA LYS A 134 -59.58 22.17 -21.43
C LYS A 134 -58.98 20.95 -22.10
N GLN A 135 -59.27 20.73 -23.38
CA GLN A 135 -58.76 19.58 -24.14
C GLN A 135 -57.23 19.63 -24.24
N SER A 136 -56.65 20.79 -24.58
CA SER A 136 -55.19 20.98 -24.60
C SER A 136 -54.55 20.78 -23.22
N ALA A 137 -55.20 21.22 -22.14
CA ALA A 137 -54.72 20.99 -20.79
C ALA A 137 -54.74 19.49 -20.40
N MET A 138 -55.73 18.74 -20.85
CA MET A 138 -55.80 17.29 -20.64
C MET A 138 -54.69 16.55 -21.41
N GLU A 139 -54.46 16.91 -22.68
CA GLU A 139 -53.38 16.34 -23.49
C GLU A 139 -51.99 16.64 -22.88
N ALA A 140 -51.79 17.87 -22.39
CA ALA A 140 -50.56 18.23 -21.69
C ALA A 140 -50.36 17.42 -20.40
N ALA A 141 -51.42 17.23 -19.61
CA ALA A 141 -51.36 16.42 -18.39
C ALA A 141 -51.07 14.94 -18.70
N GLU A 142 -51.62 14.40 -19.78
CA GLU A 142 -51.35 13.02 -20.21
C GLU A 142 -49.91 12.85 -20.71
N ALA A 143 -49.37 13.81 -21.45
CA ALA A 143 -47.98 13.82 -21.87
C ALA A 143 -47.02 13.74 -20.66
N VAL A 144 -47.23 14.60 -19.65
CA VAL A 144 -46.44 14.60 -18.40
C VAL A 144 -46.59 13.26 -17.65
N ARG A 145 -47.80 12.70 -17.60
CA ARG A 145 -48.02 11.39 -16.97
C ARG A 145 -47.24 10.27 -17.67
N ASN A 146 -47.15 10.32 -19.00
CA ASN A 146 -46.40 9.33 -19.77
C ASN A 146 -44.88 9.48 -19.61
N GLU A 147 -44.37 10.71 -19.53
CA GLU A 147 -42.96 10.96 -19.20
C GLU A 147 -42.60 10.46 -17.81
N THR A 148 -43.44 10.74 -16.81
CA THR A 148 -43.24 10.28 -15.42
C THR A 148 -43.11 8.75 -15.35
N LYS A 149 -43.96 8.01 -16.06
CA LYS A 149 -43.88 6.54 -16.14
C LYS A 149 -42.59 6.05 -16.81
N ARG A 150 -42.04 6.78 -17.79
CA ARG A 150 -40.75 6.44 -18.42
C ARG A 150 -39.59 6.65 -17.45
N PHE A 151 -39.60 7.76 -16.71
CA PHE A 151 -38.59 8.02 -15.68
C PHE A 151 -38.63 6.99 -14.55
N GLU A 152 -39.81 6.59 -14.10
CA GLU A 152 -39.98 5.55 -13.08
C GLU A 152 -39.37 4.20 -13.53
N LYS A 153 -39.61 3.80 -14.79
CA LYS A 153 -38.99 2.60 -15.37
C LYS A 153 -37.47 2.73 -15.46
N ALA A 154 -36.96 3.87 -15.90
CA ALA A 154 -35.52 4.12 -15.98
C ALA A 154 -34.85 4.08 -14.60
N LEU A 155 -35.49 4.64 -13.57
CA LEU A 155 -35.02 4.55 -12.18
C LEU A 155 -35.02 3.11 -11.66
N SER A 156 -36.06 2.33 -11.97
CA SER A 156 -36.11 0.91 -11.59
C SER A 156 -34.99 0.10 -12.24
N ILE A 157 -34.69 0.33 -13.53
CA ILE A 157 -33.60 -0.37 -14.23
C ILE A 157 -32.24 0.02 -13.64
N LYS A 158 -32.02 1.31 -13.36
CA LYS A 158 -30.79 1.79 -12.75
C LYS A 158 -30.58 1.23 -11.34
N ALA A 159 -31.66 1.07 -10.56
CA ALA A 159 -31.61 0.46 -9.24
C ALA A 159 -31.20 -1.02 -9.28
N VAL A 160 -31.74 -1.79 -10.24
CA VAL A 160 -31.34 -3.20 -10.45
C VAL A 160 -29.87 -3.31 -10.86
N GLY A 161 -29.41 -2.46 -11.78
CA GLY A 161 -27.99 -2.42 -12.18
C GLY A 161 -27.05 -2.08 -11.03
N TYR A 162 -27.45 -1.16 -10.15
CA TYR A 162 -26.66 -0.82 -8.96
C TYR A 162 -26.54 -1.99 -7.98
N GLU A 163 -27.62 -2.74 -7.74
CA GLU A 163 -27.56 -3.89 -6.83
C GLU A 163 -26.71 -5.03 -7.41
N ALA A 164 -26.78 -5.27 -8.72
CA ALA A 164 -25.91 -6.23 -9.41
C ALA A 164 -24.43 -5.82 -9.30
N TRP A 165 -24.11 -4.56 -9.61
CA TRP A 165 -22.75 -4.03 -9.46
C TRP A 165 -22.22 -4.13 -8.03
N LYS A 166 -23.07 -3.84 -7.04
CA LYS A 166 -22.73 -3.96 -5.62
C LYS A 166 -22.45 -5.40 -5.21
N GLN A 167 -23.23 -6.36 -5.69
CA GLN A 167 -22.98 -7.79 -5.44
C GLN A 167 -21.65 -8.23 -6.06
N GLU A 168 -21.35 -7.79 -7.28
CA GLU A 168 -20.09 -8.09 -7.96
C GLU A 168 -18.89 -7.49 -7.22
N LEU A 169 -19.02 -6.25 -6.74
CA LEU A 169 -17.98 -5.60 -5.91
C LEU A 169 -17.74 -6.35 -4.60
N GLU A 170 -18.81 -6.78 -3.92
CA GLU A 170 -18.71 -7.56 -2.69
C GLU A 170 -18.16 -8.97 -2.95
N HIS A 171 -18.45 -9.56 -4.12
CA HIS A 171 -17.84 -10.82 -4.57
C HIS A 171 -16.33 -10.66 -4.77
N ALA A 172 -15.91 -9.66 -5.55
CA ALA A 172 -14.49 -9.37 -5.78
C ALA A 172 -13.75 -9.09 -4.47
N ARG A 173 -14.36 -8.34 -3.53
CA ARG A 173 -13.80 -8.11 -2.19
C ARG A 173 -13.59 -9.41 -1.41
N LYS A 174 -14.53 -10.35 -1.48
CA LYS A 174 -14.39 -11.67 -0.85
C LYS A 174 -13.25 -12.46 -1.47
N GLU A 175 -13.15 -12.49 -2.80
CA GLU A 175 -12.04 -13.16 -3.51
C GLU A 175 -10.68 -12.55 -3.15
N TYR A 176 -10.58 -11.21 -3.11
CA TYR A 176 -9.36 -10.53 -2.65
C TYR A 176 -9.03 -10.87 -1.20
N THR A 177 -10.03 -10.94 -0.32
CA THR A 177 -9.81 -11.31 1.07
C THR A 177 -9.29 -12.75 1.18
N THR A 178 -9.89 -13.69 0.44
CA THR A 178 -9.45 -15.08 0.41
C THR A 178 -8.03 -15.22 -0.11
N THR A 179 -7.71 -14.59 -1.24
CA THR A 179 -6.35 -14.63 -1.83
C THR A 179 -5.30 -13.98 -0.92
N ILE A 180 -5.64 -12.92 -0.19
CA ILE A 180 -4.75 -12.35 0.84
C ILE A 180 -4.49 -13.36 1.97
N THR A 181 -5.53 -14.05 2.45
CA THR A 181 -5.35 -15.06 3.51
C THR A 181 -4.52 -16.26 3.04
N GLU A 182 -4.69 -16.70 1.80
CA GLU A 182 -3.88 -17.75 1.18
C GLU A 182 -2.42 -17.30 1.01
N LEU A 183 -2.20 -16.05 0.57
CA LEU A 183 -0.87 -15.46 0.47
C LEU A 183 -0.18 -15.40 1.83
N ASP A 184 -0.90 -15.02 2.89
CA ASP A 184 -0.34 -14.98 4.25
C ASP A 184 -0.03 -16.38 4.78
N SER A 185 -0.86 -17.38 4.48
CA SER A 185 -0.56 -18.80 4.76
C SER A 185 0.72 -19.24 4.03
N SER A 186 0.84 -18.93 2.74
CA SER A 186 2.02 -19.28 1.94
C SER A 186 3.28 -18.57 2.43
N LYS A 187 3.20 -17.30 2.85
CA LYS A 187 4.32 -16.58 3.48
C LYS A 187 4.78 -17.23 4.79
N GLN A 188 3.82 -17.69 5.61
CA GLN A 188 4.14 -18.43 6.84
C GLN A 188 4.84 -19.76 6.52
N GLU A 189 4.36 -20.49 5.50
CA GLU A 189 5.00 -21.73 5.04
C GLU A 189 6.42 -21.49 4.53
N VAL A 190 6.65 -20.45 3.72
CA VAL A 190 8.00 -20.08 3.25
C VAL A 190 8.92 -19.74 4.42
N THR A 191 8.40 -19.04 5.43
CA THR A 191 9.17 -18.70 6.64
C THR A 191 9.56 -19.97 7.41
N LYS A 192 8.63 -20.92 7.54
CA LYS A 192 8.89 -22.23 8.15
C LYS A 192 9.94 -23.02 7.38
N ILE A 193 9.84 -23.09 6.05
CA ILE A 193 10.83 -23.77 5.20
C ILE A 193 12.23 -23.17 5.37
N ARG A 194 12.35 -21.85 5.49
CA ARG A 194 13.64 -21.19 5.76
C ARG A 194 14.23 -21.60 7.10
N GLN A 195 13.43 -21.61 8.16
CA GLN A 195 13.87 -22.07 9.48
C GLN A 195 14.30 -23.54 9.46
N ASP A 196 13.52 -24.40 8.80
CA ASP A 196 13.85 -25.82 8.65
C ASP A 196 15.16 -26.00 7.85
N PHE A 197 15.37 -25.19 6.80
CA PHE A 197 16.61 -25.20 6.02
C PHE A 197 17.83 -24.78 6.85
N ASP A 198 17.70 -23.71 7.64
CA ASP A 198 18.77 -23.25 8.54
C ASP A 198 19.11 -24.32 9.58
N ALA A 199 18.09 -24.96 10.18
CA ALA A 199 18.29 -26.06 11.12
C ALA A 199 18.99 -27.27 10.48
N VAL A 200 18.63 -27.63 9.24
CA VAL A 200 19.30 -28.70 8.49
C VAL A 200 20.75 -28.32 8.15
N LEU A 201 21.01 -27.05 7.84
CA LEU A 201 22.35 -26.57 7.54
C LEU A 201 23.26 -26.61 8.78
N GLU A 202 22.76 -26.18 9.94
CA GLU A 202 23.45 -26.31 11.22
C GLU A 202 23.71 -27.77 11.60
N ALA A 203 22.72 -28.65 11.40
CA ALA A 203 22.88 -30.09 11.64
C ALA A 203 23.95 -30.70 10.73
N LYS A 204 23.99 -30.30 9.45
CA LYS A 204 25.02 -30.72 8.49
C LYS A 204 26.41 -30.25 8.90
N LEU A 205 26.56 -28.99 9.33
CA LEU A 205 27.83 -28.46 9.81
C LEU A 205 28.32 -29.20 11.06
N SER A 206 27.42 -29.46 12.00
CA SER A 206 27.71 -30.23 13.21
C SER A 206 28.15 -31.66 12.89
N ALA A 207 27.48 -32.33 11.94
CA ALA A 207 27.85 -33.65 11.47
C ALA A 207 29.22 -33.67 10.79
N LEU A 208 29.54 -32.66 9.96
CA LEU A 208 30.85 -32.53 9.33
C LEU A 208 31.96 -32.30 10.35
N GLN A 209 31.72 -31.49 11.39
CA GLN A 209 32.66 -31.31 12.49
C GLN A 209 32.92 -32.63 13.23
N ALA A 210 31.86 -33.38 13.56
CA ALA A 210 31.97 -34.68 14.22
C ALA A 210 32.76 -35.70 13.37
N VAL A 211 32.54 -35.72 12.05
CA VAL A 211 33.31 -36.54 11.12
C VAL A 211 34.78 -36.13 11.11
N GLY A 212 35.08 -34.83 11.09
CA GLY A 212 36.46 -34.32 11.15
C GLY A 212 37.16 -34.66 12.47
N GLU A 213 36.45 -34.66 13.59
CA GLU A 213 36.95 -35.09 14.89
C GLU A 213 37.23 -36.59 14.93
N ALA A 214 36.29 -37.40 14.44
CA ALA A 214 36.46 -38.85 14.30
C ALA A 214 37.66 -39.19 13.39
N GLN A 215 37.85 -38.48 12.27
CA GLN A 215 38.98 -38.67 11.38
C GLN A 215 40.32 -38.32 12.05
N ARG A 216 40.39 -37.21 12.79
CA ARG A 216 41.59 -36.84 13.55
C ARG A 216 41.92 -37.89 14.62
N SER A 217 40.91 -38.39 15.32
CA SER A 217 41.07 -39.46 16.31
C SER A 217 41.55 -40.77 15.65
N ALA A 218 40.96 -41.16 14.52
CA ALA A 218 41.39 -42.33 13.76
C ALA A 218 42.85 -42.21 13.28
N LYS A 219 43.27 -41.02 12.83
CA LYS A 219 44.66 -40.77 12.42
C LYS A 219 45.64 -40.90 13.59
N LEU A 220 45.33 -40.28 14.74
CA LEU A 220 46.15 -40.41 15.96
C LEU A 220 46.26 -41.87 16.43
N ASN A 221 45.16 -42.61 16.39
CA ASN A 221 45.17 -44.04 16.73
C ASN A 221 46.03 -44.85 15.75
N SER A 222 45.96 -44.56 14.45
CA SER A 222 46.81 -45.20 13.45
C SER A 222 48.31 -44.92 13.69
N GLU A 223 48.67 -43.67 14.00
CA GLU A 223 50.04 -43.28 14.35
C GLU A 223 50.50 -44.04 15.60
N ARG A 224 49.67 -44.09 16.64
CA ARG A 224 49.98 -44.83 17.87
C ARG A 224 50.15 -46.33 17.64
N ILE A 225 49.34 -46.94 16.76
CA ILE A 225 49.48 -48.34 16.37
C ILE A 225 50.82 -48.57 15.65
N SER A 226 51.24 -47.65 14.78
CA SER A 226 52.53 -47.73 14.10
C SER A 226 53.70 -47.62 15.09
N GLU A 227 53.63 -46.70 16.06
CA GLU A 227 54.63 -46.56 17.13
C GLU A 227 54.74 -47.84 17.96
N LEU A 228 53.61 -48.36 18.45
CA LEU A 228 53.57 -49.60 19.22
C LEU A 228 54.12 -50.77 18.40
N SER A 229 53.85 -50.82 17.10
CA SER A 229 54.38 -51.86 16.21
C SER A 229 55.91 -51.77 16.09
N ASN A 230 56.47 -50.56 16.01
CA ASN A 230 57.91 -50.33 16.01
C ASN A 230 58.55 -50.71 17.36
N GLU A 231 57.95 -50.31 18.48
CA GLU A 231 58.39 -50.71 19.82
C GLU A 231 58.42 -52.24 19.95
N ILE A 232 57.35 -52.93 19.51
CA ILE A 232 57.29 -54.39 19.50
C ILE A 232 58.41 -54.99 18.64
N ALA A 233 58.70 -54.43 17.46
CA ALA A 233 59.79 -54.91 16.61
C ALA A 233 61.16 -54.74 17.28
N THR A 234 61.42 -53.59 17.92
CA THR A 234 62.69 -53.36 18.66
C THR A 234 62.82 -54.26 19.88
N MET A 235 61.74 -54.50 20.62
CA MET A 235 61.72 -55.45 21.73
C MET A 235 62.00 -56.87 21.23
N LYS A 236 61.38 -57.31 20.12
CA LYS A 236 61.67 -58.62 19.54
C LYS A 236 63.14 -58.77 19.15
N ALA A 237 63.72 -57.77 18.48
CA ALA A 237 65.14 -57.77 18.12
C ALA A 237 66.05 -57.80 19.37
N SER A 238 65.69 -57.06 20.42
CA SER A 238 66.43 -57.06 21.69
C SER A 238 66.37 -58.41 22.39
N VAL A 239 65.20 -59.07 22.37
CA VAL A 239 65.02 -60.44 22.91
C VAL A 239 65.86 -61.44 22.12
N GLU A 240 65.91 -61.34 20.79
CA GLU A 240 66.78 -62.18 19.96
C GLU A 240 68.27 -61.95 20.28
N GLN A 241 68.72 -60.71 20.44
CA GLN A 241 70.09 -60.39 20.86
C GLN A 241 70.41 -60.94 22.25
N LEU A 242 69.50 -60.78 23.22
CA LEU A 242 69.65 -61.35 24.57
C LEU A 242 69.76 -62.87 24.54
N LYS A 243 69.00 -63.52 23.66
CA LYS A 243 69.04 -64.97 23.47
C LYS A 243 70.39 -65.42 22.90
N LEU A 244 70.91 -64.74 21.88
CA LEU A 244 72.25 -65.00 21.33
C LEU A 244 73.35 -64.77 22.37
N ALA A 245 73.28 -63.69 23.16
CA ALA A 245 74.23 -63.41 24.23
C ALA A 245 74.16 -64.45 25.36
N SER A 246 72.95 -64.92 25.70
CA SER A 246 72.77 -66.02 26.67
C SER A 246 73.36 -67.33 26.15
N GLU A 247 73.15 -67.68 24.87
CA GLU A 247 73.74 -68.86 24.23
C GLU A 247 75.27 -68.77 24.24
N GLN A 248 75.84 -67.60 23.87
CA GLN A 248 77.28 -67.36 23.92
C GLN A 248 77.86 -67.45 25.33
N SER A 249 77.20 -66.85 26.33
CA SER A 249 77.63 -66.94 27.74
C SER A 249 77.57 -68.38 28.25
N GLN A 250 76.58 -69.17 27.83
CA GLN A 250 76.47 -70.59 28.19
C GLN A 250 77.61 -71.42 27.57
N GLU A 251 78.03 -71.09 26.34
CA GLU A 251 79.17 -71.72 25.66
C GLU A 251 80.52 -71.31 26.26
N GLU A 252 80.70 -70.04 26.60
CA GLU A 252 81.88 -69.55 27.34
C GLU A 252 81.97 -70.20 28.74
N HIS A 253 80.84 -70.34 29.45
CA HIS A 253 80.82 -71.01 30.75
C HIS A 253 81.14 -72.50 30.64
N ALA A 254 80.72 -73.16 29.55
CA ALA A 254 81.12 -74.54 29.26
C ALA A 254 82.63 -74.67 28.95
N GLN A 255 83.23 -73.69 28.25
CA GLN A 255 84.68 -73.63 28.05
C GLN A 255 85.45 -73.40 29.36
N ASP A 256 85.00 -72.45 30.18
CA ASP A 256 85.60 -72.11 31.48
C ASP A 256 85.56 -73.29 32.44
N MET A 257 84.41 -73.98 32.55
CA MET A 257 84.29 -75.23 33.30
C MET A 257 85.29 -76.30 32.84
N GLY A 258 85.56 -76.39 31.53
CA GLY A 258 86.60 -77.28 31.00
C GLY A 258 88.03 -76.86 31.41
N GLN A 259 88.32 -75.56 31.49
CA GLN A 259 89.61 -75.05 31.97
C GLN A 259 89.77 -75.24 33.48
N ASP A 260 88.74 -74.97 34.26
CA ASP A 260 88.72 -75.19 35.71
C ASP A 260 88.94 -76.66 36.07
N GLU A 261 88.40 -77.59 35.28
CA GLU A 261 88.64 -79.02 35.44
C GLU A 261 90.13 -79.39 35.22
N THR A 262 90.82 -78.69 34.31
CA THR A 262 92.29 -78.84 34.13
C THR A 262 93.08 -78.22 35.29
N HIS A 263 92.68 -77.04 35.77
CA HIS A 263 93.32 -76.36 36.91
C HIS A 263 93.14 -77.12 38.22
N LEU A 264 91.97 -77.73 38.45
CA LEU A 264 91.69 -78.59 39.60
C LEU A 264 92.65 -79.80 39.64
N GLY A 265 92.99 -80.36 38.47
CA GLY A 265 94.03 -81.37 38.32
C GLY A 265 95.39 -80.90 38.84
N PHE A 266 95.82 -79.69 38.44
CA PHE A 266 97.08 -79.09 38.92
C PHE A 266 97.09 -78.79 40.42
N TYR A 267 96.02 -78.20 40.95
CA TYR A 267 95.93 -77.84 42.38
C TYR A 267 95.87 -79.06 43.30
N LYS A 268 95.26 -80.16 42.85
CA LYS A 268 95.25 -81.42 43.61
C LYS A 268 96.67 -81.95 43.83
N THR A 269 97.51 -81.90 42.80
CA THR A 269 98.93 -82.27 42.89
C THR A 269 99.73 -81.33 43.79
N ALA A 270 99.43 -80.03 43.76
CA ALA A 270 100.10 -79.04 44.62
C ALA A 270 99.68 -79.16 46.11
N LYS A 271 98.43 -79.51 46.38
CA LYS A 271 97.90 -79.69 47.75
C LYS A 271 98.57 -80.86 48.48
N GLU A 272 98.80 -81.98 47.81
CA GLU A 272 99.52 -83.13 48.39
C GLU A 272 100.92 -82.73 48.88
N LYS A 273 101.58 -81.82 48.16
CA LYS A 273 102.91 -81.29 48.49
C LYS A 273 102.91 -80.26 49.64
N ALA A 274 101.80 -79.56 49.86
CA ALA A 274 101.69 -78.55 50.93
C ALA A 274 101.34 -79.18 52.29
N LEU A 275 100.60 -80.29 52.31
CA LEU A 275 100.27 -81.02 53.55
C LEU A 275 101.52 -81.62 54.22
N GLU A 276 102.51 -82.02 53.43
CA GLU A 276 103.83 -82.49 53.92
C GLU A 276 104.59 -81.38 54.67
N ASN A 277 104.37 -80.11 54.30
CA ASN A 277 105.01 -78.96 54.93
C ASN A 277 104.28 -78.48 56.20
N LEU A 278 102.95 -78.63 56.29
CA LEU A 278 102.14 -78.12 57.40
C LEU A 278 102.39 -78.88 58.73
N GLU A 279 102.76 -80.15 58.66
CA GLU A 279 103.12 -80.99 59.83
C GLU A 279 104.30 -80.38 60.64
N SER A 280 105.15 -79.59 59.99
CA SER A 280 106.37 -79.04 60.59
C SER A 280 106.17 -77.77 61.43
N LEU A 281 105.05 -77.05 61.28
CA LEU A 281 104.87 -75.69 61.83
C LEU A 281 103.94 -75.61 63.06
N LYS A 282 103.54 -76.75 63.62
CA LYS A 282 102.53 -76.83 64.69
C LYS A 282 103.05 -76.51 66.12
N ASN A 283 104.31 -76.10 66.30
CA ASN A 283 104.99 -76.10 67.62
C ASN A 283 105.27 -74.73 68.30
N GLU A 284 104.54 -73.64 68.04
CA GLU A 284 104.74 -72.38 68.82
C GLU A 284 103.48 -71.46 68.87
N TYR A 285 102.94 -71.11 70.07
CA TYR A 285 101.80 -70.17 70.24
C TYR A 285 101.72 -69.47 71.63
N ASP A 286 101.36 -68.16 71.67
CA ASP A 286 101.31 -67.27 72.87
C ASP A 286 99.91 -66.60 73.11
N PRO A 287 99.30 -66.65 74.32
CA PRO A 287 97.92 -66.18 74.60
C PRO A 287 97.69 -64.68 74.91
N ALA A 288 98.71 -63.85 75.12
CA ALA A 288 98.51 -62.46 75.62
C ALA A 288 97.85 -61.48 74.62
N LEU A 289 97.91 -61.77 73.32
CA LEU A 289 97.33 -60.96 72.25
C LEU A 289 95.79 -60.91 72.30
N ILE A 290 95.17 -62.00 72.80
CA ILE A 290 93.73 -62.24 72.74
C ILE A 290 92.95 -61.25 73.63
N GLN A 291 93.48 -60.91 74.80
CA GLN A 291 92.78 -59.98 75.72
C GLN A 291 92.80 -58.53 75.22
N SER A 292 93.83 -58.10 74.50
CA SER A 292 93.91 -56.74 73.92
C SER A 292 92.91 -56.54 72.77
N LEU A 293 92.64 -57.59 72.00
CA LEU A 293 91.69 -57.56 70.89
C LEU A 293 90.25 -57.47 71.41
N HIS A 294 89.96 -58.07 72.57
CA HIS A 294 88.62 -58.09 73.13
C HIS A 294 88.16 -56.70 73.65
N ALA A 295 89.08 -55.91 74.21
CA ALA A 295 88.78 -54.54 74.66
C ALA A 295 88.49 -53.59 73.48
N LYS A 296 89.26 -53.69 72.37
CA LYS A 296 89.02 -52.89 71.15
C LYS A 296 87.69 -53.24 70.47
N LEU A 297 87.23 -54.48 70.60
CA LEU A 297 85.96 -54.93 70.05
C LEU A 297 84.76 -54.27 70.77
N ALA A 298 84.86 -54.08 72.09
CA ALA A 298 83.80 -53.44 72.87
C ALA A 298 83.67 -51.95 72.56
N GLU A 299 84.79 -51.24 72.40
CA GLU A 299 84.83 -49.82 72.03
C GLU A 299 84.24 -49.58 70.62
N THR A 300 84.65 -50.39 69.65
CA THR A 300 84.10 -50.34 68.28
C THR A 300 82.60 -50.68 68.24
N GLY A 301 82.11 -51.56 69.11
CA GLY A 301 80.69 -51.86 69.24
C GLY A 301 79.83 -50.65 69.64
N ALA A 302 80.31 -49.86 70.60
CA ALA A 302 79.60 -48.65 71.06
C ALA A 302 79.57 -47.54 70.00
N GLU A 303 80.66 -47.38 69.22
CA GLU A 303 80.70 -46.43 68.11
C GLU A 303 79.74 -46.82 66.97
N ILE A 304 79.58 -48.12 66.70
CA ILE A 304 78.64 -48.63 65.70
C ILE A 304 77.20 -48.31 66.09
N GLU A 305 76.81 -48.49 67.36
CA GLU A 305 75.46 -48.15 67.83
C GLU A 305 75.16 -46.65 67.72
N ALA A 306 76.11 -45.79 68.08
CA ALA A 306 75.96 -44.34 67.95
C ALA A 306 75.79 -43.90 66.47
N LEU A 307 76.55 -44.51 65.56
CA LEU A 307 76.42 -44.28 64.11
C LEU A 307 75.07 -44.77 63.57
N GLN A 308 74.60 -45.94 64.00
CA GLN A 308 73.28 -46.46 63.60
C GLN A 308 72.14 -45.52 64.02
N GLU A 309 72.22 -44.91 65.20
CA GLU A 309 71.19 -43.99 65.67
C GLU A 309 71.20 -42.64 64.92
N GLN A 310 72.38 -42.13 64.58
CA GLN A 310 72.49 -40.97 63.68
C GLN A 310 71.93 -41.26 62.28
N ILE A 311 72.20 -42.45 61.73
CA ILE A 311 71.66 -42.89 60.44
C ILE A 311 70.13 -42.91 60.46
N LYS A 312 69.50 -43.45 61.52
CA LYS A 312 68.04 -43.45 61.65
C LYS A 312 67.47 -42.04 61.72
N LYS A 313 68.10 -41.14 62.48
CA LYS A 313 67.65 -39.74 62.63
C LYS A 313 67.75 -38.96 61.31
N VAL A 314 68.87 -39.10 60.58
CA VAL A 314 69.06 -38.49 59.26
C VAL A 314 68.08 -39.09 58.25
N HIS A 315 67.87 -40.40 58.29
CA HIS A 315 66.91 -41.08 57.40
C HIS A 315 65.48 -40.57 57.62
N ALA A 316 65.03 -40.42 58.88
CA ALA A 316 63.71 -39.87 59.20
C ALA A 316 63.53 -38.44 58.66
N SER A 317 64.49 -37.55 58.94
CA SER A 317 64.44 -36.17 58.43
C SER A 317 64.47 -36.09 56.90
N LYS A 318 65.26 -36.95 56.25
CA LYS A 318 65.31 -37.05 54.78
C LYS A 318 63.99 -37.56 54.20
N MET A 319 63.35 -38.54 54.84
CA MET A 319 62.05 -39.05 54.41
C MET A 319 60.93 -38.00 54.51
N ASP A 320 60.94 -37.18 55.56
CA ASP A 320 60.00 -36.07 55.70
C ASP A 320 60.22 -35.00 54.62
N SER A 321 61.48 -34.66 54.32
CA SER A 321 61.83 -33.76 53.21
C SER A 321 61.40 -34.33 51.85
N VAL A 322 61.63 -35.61 51.59
CA VAL A 322 61.18 -36.28 50.35
C VAL A 322 59.65 -36.24 50.23
N ARG A 323 58.93 -36.44 51.34
CA ARG A 323 57.46 -36.37 51.34
C ARG A 323 56.96 -34.96 51.02
N LEU A 324 57.59 -33.92 51.58
CA LEU A 324 57.27 -32.52 51.28
C LEU A 324 57.51 -32.22 49.79
N LEU A 325 58.71 -32.54 49.28
CA LEU A 325 59.07 -32.36 47.88
C LEU A 325 58.14 -33.12 46.93
N THR A 326 57.67 -34.31 47.31
CA THR A 326 56.71 -35.10 46.52
C THR A 326 55.34 -34.41 46.44
N SER A 327 54.88 -33.77 47.52
CA SER A 327 53.62 -33.01 47.52
C SER A 327 53.72 -31.75 46.66
N GLU A 328 54.81 -30.98 46.79
CA GLU A 328 55.08 -29.81 45.95
C GLU A 328 55.23 -30.19 44.48
N LEU A 329 55.90 -31.32 44.18
CA LEU A 329 56.02 -31.84 42.82
C LEU A 329 54.65 -32.21 42.23
N LYS A 330 53.76 -32.81 43.01
CA LYS A 330 52.38 -33.11 42.56
C LYS A 330 51.58 -31.83 42.28
N GLU A 331 51.72 -30.81 43.12
CA GLU A 331 51.08 -29.52 42.91
C GLU A 331 51.63 -28.82 41.65
N ALA A 332 52.95 -28.76 41.50
CA ALA A 332 53.61 -28.22 40.31
C ALA A 332 53.18 -28.98 39.04
N THR A 333 53.10 -30.31 39.10
CA THR A 333 52.62 -31.14 37.97
C THR A 333 51.18 -30.79 37.59
N LYS A 334 50.29 -30.58 38.57
CA LYS A 334 48.91 -30.18 38.33
C LYS A 334 48.81 -28.80 37.67
N THR A 335 49.58 -27.83 38.15
CA THR A 335 49.61 -26.48 37.53
C THR A 335 50.18 -26.52 36.10
N LEU A 336 51.21 -27.34 35.86
CA LEU A 336 51.78 -27.51 34.53
C LEU A 336 50.79 -28.14 33.55
N GLN A 337 49.98 -29.09 34.01
CA GLN A 337 48.91 -29.70 33.22
C GLN A 337 47.85 -28.65 32.81
N GLN A 338 47.41 -27.81 33.74
CA GLN A 338 46.45 -26.72 33.45
C GLN A 338 47.00 -25.74 32.41
N VAL A 339 48.27 -25.33 32.55
CA VAL A 339 48.95 -24.49 31.55
C VAL A 339 49.03 -25.18 30.19
N GLY A 340 49.24 -26.51 30.15
CA GLY A 340 49.20 -27.29 28.92
C GLY A 340 47.82 -27.29 28.23
N GLU A 341 46.75 -27.41 29.00
CA GLU A 341 45.37 -27.34 28.52
C GLU A 341 45.02 -25.94 27.97
N GLU A 342 45.45 -24.89 28.66
CA GLU A 342 45.34 -23.49 28.19
C GLU A 342 46.13 -23.25 26.90
N LYS A 343 47.39 -23.72 26.83
CA LYS A 343 48.23 -23.65 25.62
C LYS A 343 47.52 -24.30 24.43
N ASN A 344 46.91 -25.45 24.64
CA ASN A 344 46.17 -26.17 23.58
C ASN A 344 44.93 -25.39 23.14
N SER A 345 44.19 -24.78 24.07
CA SER A 345 43.05 -23.90 23.76
C SER A 345 43.47 -22.66 22.96
N LEU A 346 44.55 -21.98 23.37
CA LEU A 346 45.11 -20.85 22.62
C LEU A 346 45.62 -21.27 21.23
N THR A 347 46.30 -22.43 21.13
CA THR A 347 46.80 -22.94 19.84
C THR A 347 45.66 -23.20 18.86
N LYS A 348 44.52 -23.73 19.33
CA LYS A 348 43.30 -23.91 18.52
C LYS A 348 42.73 -22.56 18.05
N LEU A 349 42.65 -21.57 18.94
CA LEU A 349 42.17 -20.22 18.59
C LEU A 349 43.07 -19.56 17.54
N VAL A 350 44.39 -19.62 17.72
CA VAL A 350 45.37 -19.09 16.76
C VAL A 350 45.26 -19.79 15.41
N PHE A 351 45.01 -21.11 15.39
CA PHE A 351 44.78 -21.84 14.14
C PHE A 351 43.52 -21.35 13.42
N SER A 352 42.40 -21.15 14.12
CA SER A 352 41.15 -20.60 13.56
C SER A 352 41.38 -19.23 12.93
N LEU A 353 41.99 -18.32 13.69
CA LEU A 353 42.29 -16.96 13.21
C LEU A 353 43.23 -16.98 12.00
N ARG A 354 44.20 -17.90 11.96
CA ARG A 354 45.13 -18.04 10.82
C ARG A 354 44.45 -18.59 9.58
N THR A 355 43.47 -19.50 9.73
CA THR A 355 42.67 -20.01 8.61
C THR A 355 41.72 -18.95 8.08
N GLU A 356 41.04 -18.20 8.95
CA GLU A 356 40.20 -17.07 8.55
C GLU A 356 41.02 -16.01 7.79
N LEU A 357 42.21 -15.67 8.27
CA LEU A 357 43.08 -14.71 7.60
C LEU A 357 43.57 -15.18 6.22
N LYS A 358 43.84 -16.49 6.06
CA LYS A 358 44.19 -17.08 4.75
C LYS A 358 42.99 -17.07 3.79
N GLN A 359 41.79 -17.34 4.30
CA GLN A 359 40.57 -17.32 3.51
C GLN A 359 40.26 -15.91 3.01
N VAL A 360 40.32 -14.90 3.89
CA VAL A 360 40.12 -13.50 3.53
C VAL A 360 41.15 -13.02 2.50
N LYS A 361 42.42 -13.45 2.62
CA LYS A 361 43.45 -13.14 1.60
C LYS A 361 43.13 -13.77 0.25
N LYS A 362 42.70 -15.04 0.24
CA LYS A 362 42.31 -15.73 -0.99
C LYS A 362 41.11 -15.05 -1.66
N GLU A 363 40.08 -14.68 -0.88
CA GLU A 363 38.92 -13.95 -1.38
C GLU A 363 39.30 -12.57 -1.95
N HIS A 364 40.22 -11.87 -1.29
CA HIS A 364 40.76 -10.61 -1.80
C HIS A 364 41.51 -10.78 -3.12
N ASP A 365 42.37 -11.79 -3.24
CA ASP A 365 43.13 -12.05 -4.45
C ASP A 365 42.22 -12.51 -5.61
N GLU A 366 41.23 -13.37 -5.34
CA GLU A 366 40.21 -13.77 -6.32
C GLU A 366 39.36 -12.58 -6.79
N MET A 367 39.00 -11.66 -5.90
CA MET A 367 38.29 -10.43 -6.26
C MET A 367 39.15 -9.52 -7.13
N ASN A 368 40.43 -9.36 -6.80
CA ASN A 368 41.38 -8.57 -7.58
C ASN A 368 41.65 -9.20 -8.96
N GLU A 369 41.76 -10.52 -9.07
CA GLU A 369 41.87 -11.21 -10.37
C GLU A 369 40.61 -11.04 -11.21
N LYS A 370 39.42 -11.17 -10.63
CA LYS A 370 38.15 -10.90 -11.34
C LYS A 370 38.05 -9.45 -11.79
N GLU A 371 38.52 -8.51 -10.97
CA GLU A 371 38.59 -7.09 -11.33
C GLU A 371 39.54 -6.85 -12.52
N GLN A 372 40.74 -7.43 -12.50
CA GLN A 372 41.70 -7.29 -13.61
C GLN A 372 41.22 -8.03 -14.87
N ALA A 373 40.63 -9.21 -14.74
CA ALA A 373 40.05 -9.95 -15.85
C ALA A 373 38.89 -9.19 -16.50
N ALA A 374 38.03 -8.56 -15.70
CA ALA A 374 36.97 -7.68 -16.20
C ALA A 374 37.54 -6.44 -16.91
N LYS A 375 38.62 -5.85 -16.38
CA LYS A 375 39.33 -4.74 -17.04
C LYS A 375 39.95 -5.16 -18.37
N VAL A 376 40.58 -6.34 -18.44
CA VAL A 376 41.18 -6.87 -19.68
C VAL A 376 40.10 -7.26 -20.69
N LEU A 377 38.98 -7.85 -20.26
CA LEU A 377 37.83 -8.13 -21.13
C LEU A 377 37.24 -6.83 -21.69
N GLY A 378 37.10 -5.80 -20.86
CA GLY A 378 36.69 -4.47 -21.30
C GLY A 378 37.66 -3.87 -22.32
N ALA A 379 38.97 -3.99 -22.08
CA ALA A 379 40.00 -3.51 -22.99
C ALA A 379 40.06 -4.31 -24.31
N ASN A 380 39.91 -5.64 -24.26
CA ASN A 380 39.89 -6.51 -25.42
C ASN A 380 38.64 -6.29 -26.27
N LEU A 381 37.46 -6.16 -25.67
CA LEU A 381 36.24 -5.79 -26.41
C LEU A 381 36.38 -4.40 -27.03
N THR A 382 37.03 -3.46 -26.35
CA THR A 382 37.33 -2.14 -26.92
C THR A 382 38.31 -2.26 -28.09
N GLY A 383 39.29 -3.16 -28.01
CA GLY A 383 40.30 -3.44 -29.05
C GLY A 383 39.81 -4.27 -30.25
N GLU A 384 38.93 -5.25 -30.07
CA GLU A 384 38.31 -6.02 -31.16
C GLU A 384 37.35 -5.15 -31.97
N ILE A 385 36.64 -4.26 -31.28
CA ILE A 385 35.77 -3.30 -31.93
C ILE A 385 36.68 -2.24 -32.59
N GLN A 386 37.77 -1.87 -31.90
CA GLN A 386 39.02 -1.26 -32.37
C GLN A 386 39.41 -1.62 -33.82
N GLU A 387 39.71 -2.91 -33.97
CA GLU A 387 40.31 -3.64 -35.08
C GLU A 387 39.30 -4.06 -36.17
N SER A 388 38.05 -4.39 -35.81
CA SER A 388 36.98 -4.65 -36.77
C SER A 388 36.57 -3.40 -37.56
N MET A 389 36.80 -2.19 -37.03
CA MET A 389 36.73 -0.96 -37.84
C MET A 389 38.00 -0.70 -38.64
N GLY A 390 39.13 -1.35 -38.33
CA GLY A 390 40.38 -1.20 -39.07
C GLY A 390 40.48 -2.14 -40.28
N GLN A 391 39.92 -3.35 -40.18
CA GLN A 391 39.97 -4.38 -41.22
C GLN A 391 38.90 -4.25 -42.31
N ALA A 392 37.85 -3.46 -42.07
CA ALA A 392 36.82 -3.21 -43.08
C ALA A 392 37.07 -1.87 -43.80
N ARG A 393 38.16 -1.82 -44.56
CA ARG A 393 38.36 -0.83 -45.62
C ARG A 393 38.46 -1.59 -46.95
N PRO A 394 37.60 -1.31 -47.93
CA PRO A 394 37.50 -2.11 -49.15
C PRO A 394 38.61 -1.77 -50.15
N GLU A 395 39.11 -2.79 -50.85
CA GLU A 395 39.75 -2.72 -52.17
C GLU A 395 39.17 -3.87 -53.03
N PRO A 396 39.03 -3.68 -54.34
CA PRO A 396 37.77 -3.94 -55.03
C PRO A 396 37.71 -5.30 -55.74
N GLY A 397 36.50 -5.85 -55.81
CA GLY A 397 36.05 -6.60 -56.99
C GLY A 397 35.95 -8.12 -56.86
N THR A 398 35.12 -8.62 -55.95
CA THR A 398 34.23 -9.79 -56.10
C THR A 398 33.16 -9.71 -54.99
N VAL A 399 32.27 -10.69 -54.87
CA VAL A 399 31.01 -10.65 -54.08
C VAL A 399 31.19 -10.32 -52.58
N GLU A 400 32.44 -10.24 -52.10
CA GLU A 400 32.85 -9.83 -50.74
C GLU A 400 32.65 -8.33 -50.38
N ASP A 401 32.38 -7.43 -51.35
CA ASP A 401 32.34 -5.96 -51.11
C ASP A 401 31.08 -5.46 -50.35
N PHE A 402 29.96 -6.18 -50.41
CA PHE A 402 28.76 -5.85 -49.61
C PHE A 402 28.90 -6.28 -48.15
N GLU A 403 29.54 -7.42 -47.88
CA GLU A 403 29.76 -7.91 -46.52
C GLU A 403 30.81 -7.08 -45.78
N ALA A 404 31.90 -6.68 -46.44
CA ALA A 404 32.91 -5.82 -45.84
C ALA A 404 32.36 -4.44 -45.46
N ASN A 405 31.53 -3.83 -46.31
CA ASN A 405 30.95 -2.51 -46.01
C ASN A 405 29.86 -2.59 -44.91
N ILE A 406 29.10 -3.68 -44.86
CA ILE A 406 28.17 -3.95 -43.75
C ILE A 406 28.95 -4.17 -42.43
N PHE A 407 30.06 -4.90 -42.47
CA PHE A 407 30.90 -5.15 -41.29
C PHE A 407 31.58 -3.88 -40.79
N TYR A 408 32.05 -2.99 -41.69
CA TYR A 408 32.56 -1.68 -41.29
C TYR A 408 31.49 -0.82 -40.61
N ASP A 409 30.30 -0.71 -41.21
CA ASP A 409 29.20 0.09 -40.64
C ASP A 409 28.70 -0.49 -39.30
N GLN A 410 28.68 -1.83 -39.19
CA GLN A 410 28.39 -2.52 -37.93
C GLN A 410 29.46 -2.26 -36.88
N SER A 411 30.74 -2.34 -37.23
CA SER A 411 31.83 -2.09 -36.29
C SER A 411 31.88 -0.63 -35.82
N VAL A 412 31.57 0.33 -36.69
CA VAL A 412 31.39 1.75 -36.34
C VAL A 412 30.22 1.97 -35.39
N LYS A 413 29.08 1.32 -35.64
CA LYS A 413 27.95 1.34 -34.70
C LYS A 413 28.31 0.71 -33.36
N ILE A 414 29.04 -0.40 -33.36
CA ILE A 414 29.42 -1.09 -32.13
C ILE A 414 30.37 -0.20 -31.30
N LYS A 415 31.38 0.48 -31.89
CA LYS A 415 32.21 1.44 -31.11
C LYS A 415 31.39 2.57 -30.53
N LYS A 416 30.47 3.11 -31.33
CA LYS A 416 29.60 4.19 -30.87
C LYS A 416 28.75 3.75 -29.69
N LEU A 417 28.16 2.55 -29.78
CA LEU A 417 27.38 1.95 -28.70
C LEU A 417 28.23 1.66 -27.46
N GLN A 418 29.48 1.22 -27.62
CA GLN A 418 30.39 1.06 -26.48
C GLN A 418 30.72 2.37 -25.79
N LEU A 419 31.02 3.42 -26.56
CA LEU A 419 31.31 4.74 -26.00
C LEU A 419 30.09 5.27 -25.25
N GLU A 420 28.91 5.14 -25.84
CA GLU A 420 27.64 5.53 -25.23
C GLU A 420 27.31 4.70 -23.97
N THR A 421 27.63 3.40 -23.97
CA THR A 421 27.46 2.53 -22.79
C THR A 421 28.43 2.91 -21.67
N GLU A 422 29.68 3.22 -22.02
CA GLU A 422 30.72 3.60 -21.06
C GLU A 422 30.45 4.98 -20.45
N ASP A 423 29.96 5.93 -21.26
CA ASP A 423 29.52 7.23 -20.79
C ASP A 423 28.26 7.09 -19.90
N ALA A 424 27.28 6.27 -20.29
CA ALA A 424 26.12 5.96 -19.43
C ALA A 424 26.53 5.28 -18.11
N ARG A 425 27.56 4.42 -18.12
CA ARG A 425 28.11 3.79 -16.92
C ARG A 425 28.79 4.82 -16.01
N ARG A 426 29.54 5.77 -16.58
CA ARG A 426 30.17 6.87 -15.83
C ARG A 426 29.12 7.78 -15.21
N GLU A 427 28.10 8.15 -15.98
CA GLU A 427 26.96 8.93 -15.49
C GLU A 427 26.21 8.20 -14.37
N ALA A 428 26.01 6.89 -14.48
CA ALA A 428 25.39 6.08 -13.43
C ALA A 428 26.22 6.07 -12.13
N GLU A 429 27.55 5.95 -12.22
CA GLU A 429 28.41 5.99 -11.02
C GLU A 429 28.47 7.40 -10.42
N GLU A 430 28.49 8.45 -11.23
CA GLU A 430 28.37 9.84 -10.74
C GLU A 430 27.02 10.08 -10.06
N MET A 431 25.92 9.57 -10.63
CA MET A 431 24.59 9.65 -10.03
C MET A 431 24.53 8.88 -8.70
N LYS A 432 25.18 7.73 -8.61
CA LYS A 432 25.29 6.95 -7.37
C LYS A 432 26.07 7.69 -6.28
N ILE A 433 27.18 8.34 -6.63
CA ILE A 433 27.94 9.19 -5.71
C ILE A 433 27.06 10.34 -5.21
N LYS A 434 26.40 11.08 -6.13
CA LYS A 434 25.48 12.17 -5.78
C LYS A 434 24.32 11.69 -4.91
N ALA A 435 23.77 10.52 -5.19
CA ALA A 435 22.70 9.93 -4.38
C ALA A 435 23.18 9.61 -2.95
N GLN A 436 24.41 9.13 -2.80
CA GLN A 436 25.00 8.86 -1.49
C GLN A 436 25.30 10.15 -0.72
N GLU A 437 25.77 11.20 -1.39
CA GLU A 437 25.95 12.53 -0.79
C GLU A 437 24.60 13.13 -0.34
N LEU A 438 23.58 13.08 -1.20
CA LEU A 438 22.23 13.53 -0.86
C LEU A 438 21.63 12.73 0.30
N LYS A 439 21.90 11.43 0.38
CA LYS A 439 21.50 10.60 1.53
C LYS A 439 22.16 11.07 2.82
N GLN A 440 23.48 11.31 2.81
CA GLN A 440 24.19 11.82 3.98
C GLN A 440 23.70 13.21 4.39
N GLU A 441 23.41 14.08 3.43
CA GLU A 441 22.86 15.42 3.71
C GLU A 441 21.45 15.34 4.29
N ALA A 442 20.60 14.45 3.76
CA ALA A 442 19.28 14.19 4.31
C ALA A 442 19.34 13.63 5.75
N GLU A 443 20.32 12.77 6.05
CA GLU A 443 20.56 12.25 7.40
C GLU A 443 21.01 13.36 8.38
N LYS A 444 21.91 14.25 7.96
CA LYS A 444 22.32 15.42 8.76
C LYS A 444 21.14 16.35 9.02
N SER A 445 20.35 16.64 7.99
CA SER A 445 19.15 17.47 8.11
C SER A 445 18.11 16.85 9.05
N ARG A 446 17.91 15.52 8.98
CA ARG A 446 17.03 14.78 9.90
C ARG A 446 17.50 14.92 11.36
N ALA A 447 18.80 14.74 11.62
CA ALA A 447 19.35 14.91 12.96
C ALA A 447 19.17 16.34 13.51
N ALA A 448 19.36 17.36 12.66
CA ALA A 448 19.11 18.75 13.03
C ALA A 448 17.62 19.02 13.33
N ALA A 449 16.71 18.41 12.56
CA ALA A 449 15.27 18.50 12.79
C ALA A 449 14.84 17.84 14.11
N GLU A 450 15.36 16.65 14.41
CA GLU A 450 15.12 15.96 15.69
C GLU A 450 15.62 16.78 16.90
N GLU A 451 16.75 17.46 16.76
CA GLU A 451 17.27 18.36 17.80
C GLU A 451 16.38 19.59 17.98
N ALA A 452 15.90 20.18 16.88
CA ALA A 452 14.96 21.30 16.92
C ALA A 452 13.61 20.91 17.55
N GLU A 453 13.12 19.70 17.30
CA GLU A 453 11.89 19.16 17.91
C GLU A 453 12.04 19.02 19.43
N LYS A 454 13.15 18.45 19.91
CA LYS A 454 13.44 18.36 21.36
C LYS A 454 13.51 19.75 22.01
N ARG A 455 14.09 20.74 21.33
CA ARG A 455 14.09 22.13 21.81
C ARG A 455 12.69 22.71 21.87
N LEU A 456 11.85 22.46 20.87
CA LEU A 456 10.45 22.91 20.85
C LEU A 456 9.64 22.29 21.98
N GLU A 457 9.82 20.99 22.25
CA GLU A 457 9.15 20.30 23.34
C GLU A 457 9.49 20.91 24.70
N LEU A 458 10.77 21.25 24.92
CA LEU A 458 11.23 21.95 26.12
C LEU A 458 10.57 23.32 26.27
N VAL A 459 10.56 24.13 25.20
CA VAL A 459 9.89 25.45 25.20
C VAL A 459 8.39 25.33 25.46
N LEU A 460 7.71 24.30 24.95
CA LEU A 460 6.30 24.05 25.21
C LEU A 460 6.04 23.65 26.67
N MET A 461 6.94 22.89 27.28
CA MET A 461 6.89 22.57 28.71
C MET A 461 7.03 23.85 29.56
N ASP A 462 8.05 24.66 29.27
CA ASP A 462 8.29 25.94 29.95
C ASP A 462 7.10 26.91 29.79
N ALA A 463 6.51 26.98 28.59
CA ALA A 463 5.32 27.79 28.33
C ALA A 463 4.09 27.32 29.13
N LYS A 464 3.90 26.00 29.28
CA LYS A 464 2.85 25.44 30.14
C LYS A 464 3.09 25.78 31.61
N GLU A 465 4.34 25.68 32.08
CA GLU A 465 4.71 26.07 33.44
C GLU A 465 4.49 27.56 33.70
N ALA A 466 4.93 28.42 32.77
CA ALA A 466 4.71 29.86 32.84
C ALA A 466 3.21 30.21 32.86
N LYS A 467 2.38 29.51 32.06
CA LYS A 467 0.92 29.66 32.09
C LYS A 467 0.32 29.23 33.43
N ALA A 468 0.81 28.15 34.02
CA ALA A 468 0.38 27.70 35.34
C ALA A 468 0.82 28.68 36.45
N ALA A 469 2.03 29.24 36.37
CA ALA A 469 2.51 30.30 37.25
C ALA A 469 1.67 31.58 37.12
N ASN A 470 1.32 31.98 35.89
CA ASN A 470 0.43 33.13 35.66
C ASN A 470 -0.96 32.91 36.29
N LEU A 471 -1.57 31.74 36.09
CA LEU A 471 -2.85 31.40 36.73
C LEU A 471 -2.75 31.41 38.27
N ARG A 472 -1.62 30.99 38.85
CA ARG A 472 -1.36 31.10 40.28
C ARG A 472 -1.28 32.57 40.71
N ALA A 473 -0.51 33.38 40.01
CA ALA A 473 -0.40 34.82 40.27
C ALA A 473 -1.77 35.53 40.16
N ILE A 474 -2.60 35.20 39.17
CA ILE A 474 -3.96 35.75 39.05
C ILE A 474 -4.83 35.34 40.26
N LYS A 475 -4.75 34.09 40.72
CA LYS A 475 -5.47 33.64 41.92
C LYS A 475 -4.98 34.38 43.17
N GLU A 476 -3.68 34.53 43.33
CA GLU A 476 -3.08 35.29 44.43
C GLU A 476 -3.48 36.77 44.38
N MET A 477 -3.44 37.41 43.21
CA MET A 477 -3.92 38.78 43.01
C MET A 477 -5.40 38.91 43.35
N LYS A 478 -6.23 37.93 42.98
CA LYS A 478 -7.66 37.91 43.34
C LYS A 478 -7.84 37.83 44.85
N ILE A 479 -7.10 36.93 45.52
CA ILE A 479 -7.09 36.80 46.99
C ILE A 479 -6.63 38.12 47.63
N LEU A 480 -5.56 38.74 47.14
CA LEU A 480 -5.07 40.03 47.64
C LEU A 480 -6.07 41.16 47.40
N SER A 481 -6.83 41.16 46.30
CA SER A 481 -7.92 42.13 46.08
C SER A 481 -9.09 41.94 47.04
N GLU A 482 -9.31 40.70 47.49
CA GLU A 482 -10.40 40.32 48.40
C GLU A 482 -10.00 40.56 49.86
N VAL A 483 -8.72 40.35 50.19
CA VAL A 483 -8.07 40.66 51.48
C VAL A 483 -7.78 42.17 51.63
N GLY A 484 -7.61 42.90 50.52
CA GLY A 484 -7.47 44.37 50.49
C GLY A 484 -8.73 45.15 50.91
N LYS A 485 -9.83 44.49 51.28
CA LYS A 485 -11.02 45.12 51.87
C LYS A 485 -10.88 45.48 53.35
N VAL A 486 -9.71 45.28 53.96
CA VAL A 486 -9.42 45.79 55.31
C VAL A 486 -8.26 46.77 55.26
N SER A 487 -8.64 48.05 55.32
CA SER A 487 -7.84 49.23 55.67
C SER A 487 -6.85 49.77 54.63
N THR A 488 -7.35 50.55 53.67
CA THR A 488 -6.80 51.88 53.38
C THR A 488 -7.90 52.83 52.88
N SER A 489 -8.21 53.77 53.77
CA SER A 489 -8.86 55.05 53.55
C SER A 489 -8.52 55.73 52.22
N ARG A 490 -9.56 56.25 51.55
CA ARG A 490 -9.59 57.24 50.44
C ARG A 490 -8.82 56.85 49.17
N PHE A 491 -9.50 56.30 48.17
CA PHE A 491 -9.51 56.86 46.81
C PHE A 491 -10.58 56.13 45.97
N ASN A 492 -11.63 56.85 45.56
CA ASN A 492 -12.60 56.37 44.57
C ASN A 492 -11.86 56.21 43.23
N GLY A 493 -11.76 54.98 42.73
CA GLY A 493 -11.04 54.58 41.52
C GLY A 493 -11.62 55.10 40.20
N LYS A 494 -11.68 56.43 40.04
CA LYS A 494 -11.86 57.09 38.76
C LYS A 494 -10.46 57.49 38.28
N ILE A 495 -9.82 56.64 37.48
CA ILE A 495 -8.53 56.96 36.85
C ILE A 495 -8.78 58.14 35.92
N LYS A 496 -8.40 59.34 36.35
CA LYS A 496 -8.37 60.54 35.51
C LYS A 496 -7.07 60.49 34.72
N MET A 497 -7.13 59.96 33.52
CA MET A 497 -6.08 60.16 32.52
C MET A 497 -6.31 61.50 31.82
N SER A 498 -5.24 62.25 31.60
CA SER A 498 -5.30 63.51 30.86
C SER A 498 -5.74 63.26 29.41
N ASN A 499 -6.27 64.29 28.76
CA ASN A 499 -6.73 64.14 27.37
C ASN A 499 -5.54 63.81 26.45
N GLU A 500 -4.36 64.34 26.76
CA GLU A 500 -3.09 64.05 26.09
C GLU A 500 -2.67 62.57 26.26
N GLU A 501 -2.79 62.00 27.46
CA GLU A 501 -2.47 60.58 27.71
C GLU A 501 -3.46 59.63 27.01
N PHE A 502 -4.73 60.02 26.93
CA PHE A 502 -5.74 59.26 26.21
C PHE A 502 -5.52 59.28 24.70
N GLU A 503 -5.20 60.44 24.12
CA GLU A 503 -4.85 60.55 22.71
C GLU A 503 -3.53 59.82 22.39
N SER A 504 -2.54 59.87 23.29
CA SER A 504 -1.30 59.10 23.15
C SER A 504 -1.54 57.59 23.17
N LEU A 505 -2.38 57.10 24.09
CA LEU A 505 -2.74 55.67 24.15
C LEU A 505 -3.53 55.25 22.92
N ARG A 506 -4.48 56.07 22.46
CA ARG A 506 -5.23 55.84 21.21
C ARG A 506 -4.29 55.77 20.00
N GLY A 507 -3.28 56.64 19.93
CA GLY A 507 -2.24 56.60 18.90
C GLY A 507 -1.47 55.27 18.90
N LYS A 508 -1.06 54.78 20.07
CA LYS A 508 -0.38 53.47 20.20
C LYS A 508 -1.28 52.29 19.85
N VAL A 509 -2.56 52.34 20.21
CA VAL A 509 -3.53 51.30 19.78
C VAL A 509 -3.64 51.26 18.26
N LYS A 510 -3.70 52.44 17.62
CA LYS A 510 -3.76 52.55 16.16
C LYS A 510 -2.48 52.05 15.49
N GLU A 511 -1.31 52.38 16.05
CA GLU A 511 -0.02 51.87 15.55
C GLU A 511 0.08 50.34 15.67
N CYS A 512 -0.40 49.76 16.77
CA CYS A 512 -0.50 48.31 16.92
C CYS A 512 -1.49 47.70 15.91
N GLU A 513 -2.63 48.33 15.68
CA GLU A 513 -3.64 47.90 14.71
C GLU A 513 -3.08 47.92 13.28
N ASP A 514 -2.39 49.00 12.89
CA ASP A 514 -1.73 49.13 11.59
C ASP A 514 -0.61 48.09 11.41
N LEU A 515 0.14 47.78 12.47
CA LEU A 515 1.20 46.76 12.44
C LEU A 515 0.63 45.35 12.30
N VAL A 516 -0.49 45.05 12.98
CA VAL A 516 -1.21 43.78 12.82
C VAL A 516 -1.79 43.67 11.41
N GLN A 517 -2.43 44.71 10.88
CA GLN A 517 -2.96 44.71 9.51
C GLN A 517 -1.85 44.52 8.47
N LYS A 518 -0.69 45.15 8.65
CA LYS A 518 0.46 44.95 7.78
C LYS A 518 0.95 43.49 7.82
N LYS A 519 1.05 42.90 9.01
CA LYS A 519 1.46 41.50 9.18
C LYS A 519 0.44 40.52 8.62
N GLU A 520 -0.85 40.83 8.72
CA GLU A 520 -1.92 40.07 8.10
C GLU A 520 -1.83 40.13 6.57
N ALA A 521 -1.58 41.30 6.00
CA ALA A 521 -1.40 41.46 4.56
C ALA A 521 -0.16 40.70 4.03
N GLU A 522 0.96 40.72 4.77
CA GLU A 522 2.15 39.91 4.46
C GLU A 522 1.84 38.42 4.48
N ALA A 523 1.17 37.92 5.52
CA ALA A 523 0.79 36.51 5.64
C ALA A 523 -0.23 36.08 4.55
N VAL A 524 -1.18 36.94 4.19
CA VAL A 524 -2.13 36.67 3.10
C VAL A 524 -1.41 36.59 1.74
N ALA A 525 -0.41 37.43 1.50
CA ALA A 525 0.39 37.37 0.27
C ALA A 525 1.18 36.06 0.17
N GLU A 526 1.83 35.63 1.26
CA GLU A 526 2.54 34.34 1.33
C GLU A 526 1.58 33.16 1.10
N LEU A 527 0.39 33.17 1.70
CA LEU A 527 -0.63 32.14 1.47
C LEU A 527 -1.10 32.08 0.02
N GLN A 528 -1.24 33.24 -0.63
CA GLN A 528 -1.62 33.30 -2.04
C GLN A 528 -0.52 32.73 -2.94
N GLU A 529 0.75 33.00 -2.64
CA GLU A 529 1.88 32.39 -3.35
C GLU A 529 1.90 30.87 -3.18
N ILE A 530 1.72 30.37 -1.95
CA ILE A 530 1.61 28.94 -1.66
C ILE A 530 0.45 28.33 -2.46
N TYR A 531 -0.72 28.96 -2.48
CA TYR A 531 -1.87 28.47 -3.23
C TYR A 531 -1.59 28.38 -4.74
N THR A 532 -0.92 29.38 -5.31
CA THR A 532 -0.53 29.33 -6.73
C THR A 532 0.46 28.20 -7.02
N ARG A 533 1.44 27.98 -6.14
CA ARG A 533 2.42 26.89 -6.25
C ARG A 533 1.76 25.52 -6.13
N THR A 534 0.83 25.34 -5.18
CA THR A 534 0.08 24.09 -5.00
C THR A 534 -0.73 23.76 -6.26
N ASN A 535 -1.48 24.73 -6.81
CA ASN A 535 -2.24 24.53 -8.04
C ASN A 535 -1.36 24.19 -9.26
N GLU A 536 -0.14 24.71 -9.32
CA GLU A 536 0.80 24.36 -10.38
C GLU A 536 1.31 22.91 -10.23
N ILE A 537 1.59 22.48 -9.00
CA ILE A 537 1.99 21.10 -8.70
C ILE A 537 0.84 20.14 -9.03
N ASP A 538 -0.39 20.45 -8.64
CA ASP A 538 -1.56 19.61 -8.93
C ASP A 538 -1.76 19.42 -10.43
N ARG A 539 -1.59 20.48 -11.24
CA ARG A 539 -1.62 20.37 -12.70
C ARG A 539 -0.52 19.46 -13.25
N LYS A 540 0.71 19.56 -12.71
CA LYS A 540 1.83 18.70 -13.12
C LYS A 540 1.57 17.23 -12.77
N VAL A 541 0.98 16.97 -11.60
CA VAL A 541 0.58 15.63 -11.18
C VAL A 541 -0.49 15.07 -12.12
N GLU A 542 -1.51 15.85 -12.44
CA GLU A 542 -2.58 15.44 -13.37
C GLU A 542 -2.03 15.09 -14.75
N THR A 543 -1.10 15.90 -15.30
CA THR A 543 -0.47 15.61 -16.59
C THR A 543 0.37 14.32 -16.56
N ASN A 544 1.06 14.05 -15.44
CA ASN A 544 1.85 12.83 -15.30
C ASN A 544 0.96 11.60 -15.17
N LEU A 545 -0.15 11.68 -14.43
CA LEU A 545 -1.13 10.60 -14.32
C LEU A 545 -1.70 10.23 -15.69
N LYS A 546 -2.08 11.24 -16.48
CA LYS A 546 -2.56 11.01 -17.84
C LYS A 546 -1.52 10.33 -18.73
N ALA A 547 -0.26 10.76 -18.67
CA ALA A 547 0.83 10.11 -19.42
C ALA A 547 1.04 8.65 -18.98
N ILE A 548 0.96 8.36 -17.68
CA ILE A 548 1.04 6.99 -17.15
C ILE A 548 -0.11 6.15 -17.69
N GLU A 549 -1.34 6.65 -17.69
CA GLU A 549 -2.49 5.93 -18.24
C GLU A 549 -2.35 5.65 -19.74
N GLU A 550 -1.88 6.63 -20.52
CA GLU A 550 -1.59 6.44 -21.95
C GLU A 550 -0.52 5.37 -22.18
N THR A 551 0.58 5.39 -21.40
CA THR A 551 1.60 4.33 -21.49
C THR A 551 1.06 2.96 -21.08
N ARG A 552 0.21 2.88 -20.05
CA ARG A 552 -0.41 1.62 -19.61
C ARG A 552 -1.31 1.06 -20.71
N ALA A 553 -2.15 1.89 -21.31
CA ALA A 553 -3.01 1.46 -22.42
C ALA A 553 -2.18 0.96 -23.61
N ALA A 554 -1.08 1.66 -23.96
CA ALA A 554 -0.16 1.20 -24.99
C ALA A 554 0.49 -0.15 -24.65
N THR A 555 0.89 -0.36 -23.39
CA THR A 555 1.46 -1.64 -22.95
C THR A 555 0.44 -2.77 -22.95
N GLU A 556 -0.82 -2.53 -22.59
CA GLU A 556 -1.88 -3.54 -22.65
C GLU A 556 -2.18 -3.96 -24.09
N VAL A 557 -2.22 -3.00 -25.02
CA VAL A 557 -2.38 -3.30 -26.46
C VAL A 557 -1.17 -4.09 -26.99
N ALA A 558 0.05 -3.72 -26.60
CA ALA A 558 1.26 -4.44 -27.00
C ALA A 558 1.27 -5.88 -26.44
N LEU A 559 0.85 -6.06 -25.19
CA LEU A 559 0.71 -7.38 -24.56
C LEU A 559 -0.31 -8.24 -25.30
N TRP A 560 -1.51 -7.71 -25.55
CA TRP A 560 -2.54 -8.44 -26.28
C TRP A 560 -2.08 -8.84 -27.69
N ASN A 561 -1.38 -7.95 -28.40
CA ASN A 561 -0.79 -8.27 -29.70
C ASN A 561 0.28 -9.37 -29.61
N ALA A 562 1.11 -9.37 -28.56
CA ALA A 562 2.11 -10.41 -28.33
C ALA A 562 1.44 -11.77 -28.02
N GLU A 563 0.43 -11.79 -27.16
CA GLU A 563 -0.34 -13.01 -26.85
C GLU A 563 -1.03 -13.59 -28.09
N MET A 564 -1.56 -12.72 -28.97
CA MET A 564 -2.13 -13.14 -30.26
C MET A 564 -1.06 -13.69 -31.21
N ALA A 565 0.13 -13.10 -31.22
CA ALA A 565 1.26 -13.60 -32.01
C ALA A 565 1.74 -14.97 -31.50
N ASP A 566 1.88 -15.15 -30.19
CA ASP A 566 2.26 -16.43 -29.58
C ASP A 566 1.20 -17.51 -29.85
N SER A 567 -0.08 -17.16 -29.75
CA SER A 567 -1.17 -18.07 -30.10
C SER A 567 -1.14 -18.49 -31.58
N ALA A 568 -0.81 -17.56 -32.47
CA ALA A 568 -0.62 -17.85 -33.90
C ALA A 568 0.62 -18.73 -34.15
N ILE A 569 1.72 -18.49 -33.44
CA ILE A 569 2.93 -19.35 -33.49
C ILE A 569 2.58 -20.76 -33.05
N MET A 570 1.93 -20.92 -31.89
CA MET A 570 1.52 -22.23 -31.38
C MET A 570 0.59 -22.97 -32.35
N ALA A 571 -0.32 -22.26 -33.02
CA ALA A 571 -1.18 -22.85 -34.04
C ALA A 571 -0.36 -23.33 -35.25
N ILE A 572 0.59 -22.52 -35.74
CA ILE A 572 1.49 -22.90 -36.84
C ILE A 572 2.36 -24.10 -36.43
N GLU A 573 2.95 -24.08 -35.23
CA GLU A 573 3.76 -25.19 -34.70
C GLU A 573 2.95 -26.48 -34.59
N SER A 574 1.70 -26.39 -34.14
CA SER A 574 0.81 -27.57 -34.05
C SER A 574 0.50 -28.17 -35.44
N GLU A 575 0.31 -27.35 -36.46
CA GLU A 575 0.14 -27.79 -37.85
C GLU A 575 1.45 -28.35 -38.42
N LEU A 576 2.60 -27.74 -38.09
CA LEU A 576 3.92 -28.21 -38.50
C LEU A 576 4.21 -29.60 -37.92
N MET A 577 3.91 -29.81 -36.64
CA MET A 577 4.00 -31.11 -35.98
C MET A 577 3.04 -32.15 -36.60
N ARG A 578 1.83 -31.73 -36.99
CA ARG A 578 0.88 -32.60 -37.70
C ARG A 578 1.41 -33.00 -39.08
N LEU A 579 1.98 -32.05 -39.83
CA LEU A 579 2.59 -32.31 -41.15
C LEU A 579 3.81 -33.21 -41.03
N GLN A 580 4.69 -33.00 -40.06
CA GLN A 580 5.83 -33.89 -39.80
C GLN A 580 5.39 -35.31 -39.45
N LYS A 581 4.32 -35.46 -38.66
CA LYS A 581 3.76 -36.78 -38.32
C LYS A 581 3.17 -37.46 -39.56
N GLN A 582 2.51 -36.71 -40.44
CA GLN A 582 1.94 -37.21 -41.68
C GLN A 582 3.03 -37.57 -42.70
N GLU A 583 4.13 -36.81 -42.77
CA GLU A 583 5.31 -37.18 -43.55
C GLU A 583 6.00 -38.44 -43.00
N GLN A 584 6.11 -38.60 -41.68
CA GLN A 584 6.64 -39.83 -41.06
C GLN A 584 5.76 -41.05 -41.34
N GLU A 585 4.44 -40.88 -41.37
CA GLU A 585 3.47 -41.92 -41.69
C GLU A 585 3.53 -42.30 -43.19
N VAL A 586 3.67 -41.32 -44.09
CA VAL A 586 3.88 -41.56 -45.54
C VAL A 586 5.25 -42.20 -45.82
N VAL A 587 6.30 -41.85 -45.08
CA VAL A 587 7.62 -42.51 -45.18
C VAL A 587 7.59 -43.93 -44.61
N ALA A 588 6.82 -44.19 -43.55
CA ALA A 588 6.60 -45.53 -43.01
C ALA A 588 5.76 -46.43 -43.96
N ASP A 589 4.77 -45.84 -44.64
CA ASP A 589 3.94 -46.53 -45.64
C ASP A 589 4.72 -46.78 -46.95
N ALA A 590 5.58 -45.83 -47.35
CA ALA A 590 6.53 -46.02 -48.45
C ALA A 590 7.59 -47.11 -48.13
N CYS A 591 8.13 -47.15 -46.91
CA CYS A 591 9.03 -48.22 -46.47
C CYS A 591 8.34 -49.60 -46.40
N SER A 592 7.05 -49.63 -46.08
CA SER A 592 6.24 -50.86 -46.07
C SER A 592 5.93 -51.34 -47.50
N SER A 593 5.69 -50.42 -48.44
CA SER A 593 5.50 -50.75 -49.86
C SER A 593 6.79 -51.22 -50.56
N THR A 594 7.97 -50.81 -50.09
CA THR A 594 9.25 -51.36 -50.57
C THR A 594 9.62 -52.72 -49.96
N LEU A 595 8.91 -53.18 -48.92
CA LEU A 595 9.09 -54.53 -48.36
C LEU A 595 8.09 -55.55 -48.96
N GLU A 596 6.99 -55.11 -49.57
CA GLU A 596 6.02 -55.99 -50.23
C GLU A 596 6.28 -56.23 -51.73
N HIS A 597 7.39 -55.73 -52.30
CA HIS A 597 7.83 -56.06 -53.67
C HIS A 597 9.19 -56.77 -53.76
N SER A 598 9.67 -57.38 -52.67
CA SER A 598 10.89 -58.22 -52.71
C SER A 598 10.64 -59.70 -52.35
N ASP A 599 9.41 -60.21 -52.48
CA ASP A 599 9.12 -61.65 -52.32
C ASP A 599 8.19 -62.18 -53.44
N ASN A 600 8.56 -61.94 -54.70
CA ASN A 600 8.22 -62.83 -55.83
C ASN A 600 9.01 -62.48 -57.11
N SER A 601 10.32 -62.78 -57.11
CA SER A 601 11.00 -63.14 -58.36
C SER A 601 12.27 -63.94 -58.06
N SER A 602 12.10 -65.25 -57.84
CA SER A 602 13.14 -66.27 -58.04
C SER A 602 12.53 -67.69 -58.02
N ARG A 603 11.79 -68.04 -59.08
CA ARG A 603 11.91 -69.39 -59.67
C ARG A 603 12.00 -69.32 -61.18
N LEU A 604 13.26 -69.39 -61.60
CA LEU A 604 13.78 -70.14 -62.74
C LEU A 604 13.35 -69.69 -64.14
N ILE A 605 14.24 -68.87 -64.70
CA ILE A 605 14.87 -69.05 -66.00
C ILE A 605 14.70 -70.48 -66.55
N PRO A 606 14.36 -70.60 -67.84
CA PRO A 606 15.15 -71.48 -68.69
C PRO A 606 15.74 -70.70 -69.87
N LEU A 607 17.07 -70.72 -69.93
CA LEU A 607 17.78 -70.78 -71.20
C LEU A 607 17.26 -71.99 -71.98
N THR A 608 17.01 -71.81 -73.27
CA THR A 608 17.74 -72.44 -74.41
C THR A 608 16.83 -72.47 -75.65
N ILE A 609 17.05 -71.58 -76.61
CA ILE A 609 17.52 -71.79 -78.01
C ILE A 609 17.67 -70.39 -78.64
#